data_AF-A0AAF0JFE1-F1
#
_entry.id   AF-A0AAF0JFE1-F1
#
_cell.length_a   1.000
_cell.length_b   1.000
_cell.length_c   1.000
_cell.angle_alpha   90.00
_cell.angle_beta   90.00
_cell.angle_gamma   90.00
#
_symmetry.space_group_name_H-M   'P 1'
#
loop_
_entity.id
_entity.type
_entity.pdbx_description
1 polymer ?
#
loop_
_entity_poly.entity_id
_entity_poly.type
_entity_poly.pdbx_seq_one_letter_code
_entity_poly.pdbx_strand_id
1 'polypeptide(L)'
;MPLPAILVDTGDDRDDYAPFLEAVLRGNLTREEADDTQPVCIVITDIPDLVPAPRVHKFVEPVTDGTFFARIAGISSDAYAHAPDAKPGQELLWPLRDGQTIRVEDPEDPTAVSSLRALYTPGHAADHASFLLEEDNILLTGDNVLGRGSTVFEDLVLYLRSIQRSQALMSCRRPTPLGVYGTPLTGASGENVLYPGHGPVIPRGKDTLRRYIQHRLEREEQILALLCGRPGDKAFATEAVAFSDRVVRKQELAQGPRHPWTLHQLIAVLYADYETKMYPAVARGLLLHLQKLCRSAGDLPNPPFYVREPLPSTPWARKKRLVKSTRLPSYQRGNSDIPEAAKNEAEWWELMDVPWILVE
;
A
#
# COMPACT_ATOMS: atom_id res chain seq x y z
N MET A 1 -8.29 22.67 28.02
CA MET A 1 -8.34 22.77 26.55
C MET A 1 -8.12 21.37 26.01
N PRO A 2 -8.99 20.83 25.16
CA PRO A 2 -8.75 19.52 24.58
C PRO A 2 -7.62 19.64 23.55
N LEU A 3 -6.62 18.76 23.66
CA LEU A 3 -5.52 18.65 22.70
C LEU A 3 -6.08 18.18 21.34
N PRO A 4 -5.60 18.71 20.20
CA PRO A 4 -5.96 18.19 18.90
C PRO A 4 -5.33 16.81 18.70
N ALA A 5 -6.13 15.75 18.84
CA ALA A 5 -5.70 14.38 18.57
C ALA A 5 -5.95 14.04 17.09
N ILE A 6 -4.92 13.59 16.39
CA ILE A 6 -5.05 12.98 15.06
C ILE A 6 -5.14 11.46 15.29
N LEU A 7 -6.25 10.86 14.88
CA LEU A 7 -6.39 9.41 14.85
C LEU A 7 -5.74 8.88 13.56
N VAL A 8 -4.65 8.15 13.69
CA VAL A 8 -4.06 7.38 12.58
C VAL A 8 -4.32 5.90 12.87
N ASP A 9 -5.07 5.27 11.97
CA ASP A 9 -5.46 3.87 11.98
C ASP A 9 -4.24 2.94 11.84
N THR A 10 -4.09 1.99 12.76
CA THR A 10 -3.13 0.88 12.67
C THR A 10 -3.72 -0.48 13.07
N GLY A 11 -5.04 -0.66 12.98
CA GLY A 11 -5.71 -1.98 13.06
C GLY A 11 -5.22 -2.92 14.17
N ASP A 12 -5.60 -2.66 15.43
CA ASP A 12 -5.30 -3.55 16.57
C ASP A 12 -6.39 -4.64 16.68
N ASP A 13 -5.97 -5.91 16.74
CA ASP A 13 -6.83 -7.11 16.68
C ASP A 13 -7.43 -7.45 18.05
N ARG A 14 -8.10 -6.46 18.67
CA ARG A 14 -8.80 -6.66 19.94
C ARG A 14 -10.31 -6.59 19.76
N ASP A 15 -11.01 -7.53 20.39
CA ASP A 15 -12.48 -7.60 20.38
C ASP A 15 -13.15 -6.35 20.99
N ASP A 16 -12.42 -5.55 21.77
CA ASP A 16 -12.85 -4.29 22.38
C ASP A 16 -12.50 -3.04 21.54
N TYR A 17 -11.80 -3.19 20.41
CA TYR A 17 -11.34 -2.07 19.57
C TYR A 17 -12.48 -1.20 19.05
N ALA A 18 -13.50 -1.81 18.43
CA ALA A 18 -14.64 -1.07 17.89
C ALA A 18 -15.49 -0.39 18.99
N PRO A 19 -15.84 -1.06 20.10
CA PRO A 19 -16.50 -0.41 21.24
C PRO A 19 -15.66 0.72 21.87
N PHE A 20 -14.34 0.57 21.95
CA PHE A 20 -13.43 1.57 22.51
C PHE A 20 -13.29 2.80 21.61
N LEU A 21 -13.07 2.61 20.31
CA LEU A 21 -13.04 3.69 19.32
C LEU A 21 -14.39 4.43 19.30
N GLU A 22 -15.49 3.68 19.38
CA GLU A 22 -16.83 4.25 19.50
C GLU A 22 -17.01 5.05 20.81
N ALA A 23 -16.45 4.61 21.93
CA ALA A 23 -16.50 5.35 23.20
C ALA A 23 -15.66 6.64 23.16
N VAL A 24 -14.48 6.61 22.52
CA VAL A 24 -13.63 7.80 22.27
C VAL A 24 -14.35 8.81 21.38
N LEU A 25 -14.89 8.37 20.23
CA LEU A 25 -15.56 9.23 19.26
C LEU A 25 -16.90 9.79 19.78
N ARG A 26 -17.54 9.10 20.73
CA ARG A 26 -18.75 9.58 21.42
C ARG A 26 -18.44 10.47 22.63
N GLY A 27 -17.17 10.71 22.96
CA GLY A 27 -16.78 11.54 24.11
C GLY A 27 -17.09 10.91 25.47
N ASN A 28 -17.25 9.58 25.52
CA ASN A 28 -17.68 8.85 26.72
C ASN A 28 -16.51 8.44 27.64
N LEU A 29 -15.26 8.67 27.24
CA LEU A 29 -14.09 8.56 28.11
C LEU A 29 -13.90 9.89 28.83
N THR A 30 -14.12 9.88 30.14
CA THR A 30 -13.96 11.08 30.98
C THR A 30 -12.59 11.10 31.66
N ARG A 31 -12.12 12.33 31.93
CA ARG A 31 -10.80 12.70 32.46
C ARG A 31 -10.30 11.89 33.69
N GLU A 32 -11.17 11.24 34.45
CA GLU A 32 -10.79 10.47 35.64
C GLU A 32 -10.17 9.09 35.32
N GLU A 33 -10.35 8.57 34.10
CA GLU A 33 -9.82 7.26 33.69
C GLU A 33 -8.40 7.32 33.10
N ALA A 34 -7.86 8.53 32.90
CA ALA A 34 -6.49 8.77 32.42
C ALA A 34 -5.63 9.38 33.54
N ASP A 35 -4.45 8.82 33.76
CA ASP A 35 -3.48 9.33 34.76
C ASP A 35 -3.06 10.77 34.42
N ASP A 36 -3.41 11.72 35.29
CA ASP A 36 -3.32 13.18 35.11
C ASP A 36 -1.86 13.72 35.06
N THR A 37 -0.86 12.84 35.16
CA THR A 37 0.57 13.24 35.19
C THR A 37 1.32 13.06 33.88
N GLN A 38 0.71 12.48 32.85
CA GLN A 38 1.32 12.35 31.52
C GLN A 38 0.36 12.83 30.42
N PRO A 39 0.84 13.60 29.43
CA PRO A 39 0.05 13.82 28.22
C PRO A 39 -0.25 12.44 27.61
N VAL A 40 -1.51 12.17 27.29
CA VAL A 40 -1.88 10.96 26.55
C VAL A 40 -1.32 11.11 25.13
N CYS A 41 -0.08 10.68 24.97
CA CYS A 41 0.62 10.61 23.71
C CYS A 41 0.34 9.22 23.14
N ILE A 42 -0.63 9.12 22.23
CA ILE A 42 -0.92 7.83 21.58
C ILE A 42 0.12 7.64 20.47
N VAL A 43 1.22 6.99 20.86
CA VAL A 43 2.19 6.39 19.95
C VAL A 43 2.03 4.88 20.09
N ILE A 44 1.54 4.21 19.05
CA ILE A 44 1.44 2.75 19.03
C ILE A 44 2.59 2.21 18.17
N THR A 45 3.60 1.66 18.84
CA THR A 45 4.69 0.89 18.24
C THR A 45 4.61 -0.57 18.72
N ASP A 46 5.11 -1.47 17.87
CA ASP A 46 5.41 -2.89 18.07
C ASP A 46 4.28 -3.92 17.87
N ILE A 47 4.43 -4.70 16.78
CA ILE A 47 3.91 -6.07 16.70
C ILE A 47 5.09 -6.98 17.09
N PRO A 48 5.00 -7.77 18.18
CA PRO A 48 5.93 -8.87 18.41
C PRO A 48 5.79 -9.91 17.29
N ASP A 49 6.88 -10.56 16.88
CA ASP A 49 6.99 -11.51 15.75
C ASP A 49 6.06 -12.78 15.85
N LEU A 50 5.04 -12.80 16.71
CA LEU A 50 4.16 -13.93 17.01
C LEU A 50 2.72 -13.83 16.46
N VAL A 51 2.28 -12.68 15.96
CA VAL A 51 0.94 -12.55 15.36
C VAL A 51 1.08 -12.52 13.83
N PRO A 52 0.44 -13.44 13.08
CA PRO A 52 0.42 -13.32 11.62
C PRO A 52 -0.14 -11.96 11.25
N ALA A 53 0.52 -11.25 10.33
CA ALA A 53 0.10 -9.92 9.88
C ALA A 53 -1.43 -9.89 9.70
N PRO A 54 -2.13 -8.88 10.24
CA PRO A 54 -3.58 -8.83 10.18
C PRO A 54 -4.01 -9.04 8.73
N ARG A 55 -4.91 -10.01 8.52
CA ARG A 55 -5.55 -10.18 7.22
C ARG A 55 -6.45 -8.98 7.03
N VAL A 56 -5.90 -7.91 6.46
CA VAL A 56 -6.65 -6.74 6.08
C VAL A 56 -7.59 -7.14 4.95
N HIS A 57 -8.78 -7.59 5.33
CA HIS A 57 -9.90 -7.79 4.45
C HIS A 57 -10.52 -6.41 4.18
N LYS A 58 -9.90 -5.63 3.29
CA LYS A 58 -10.55 -4.47 2.68
C LYS A 58 -11.62 -4.97 1.74
N PHE A 59 -12.79 -5.30 2.29
CA PHE A 59 -13.97 -5.46 1.47
C PHE A 59 -14.39 -4.04 1.07
N VAL A 60 -14.33 -3.75 -0.23
CA VAL A 60 -15.08 -2.62 -0.79
C VAL A 60 -16.51 -2.82 -0.32
N GLU A 61 -17.01 -1.94 0.53
CA GLU A 61 -18.40 -2.00 0.95
C GLU A 61 -19.25 -1.92 -0.33
N PRO A 62 -19.91 -3.02 -0.74
CA PRO A 62 -20.45 -3.14 -2.10
C PRO A 62 -21.66 -2.22 -2.31
N VAL A 63 -22.23 -1.74 -1.22
CA VAL A 63 -23.31 -0.77 -1.13
C VAL A 63 -22.97 0.12 0.05
N THR A 64 -22.64 1.38 -0.20
CA THR A 64 -22.48 2.38 0.87
C THR A 64 -23.60 2.22 1.88
N ASP A 65 -23.28 1.94 3.15
CA ASP A 65 -24.32 1.88 4.19
C ASP A 65 -25.13 3.18 4.12
N GLY A 66 -26.37 3.09 3.63
CA GLY A 66 -27.24 4.26 3.47
C GLY A 66 -27.55 4.94 4.81
N THR A 67 -27.28 4.24 5.92
CA THR A 67 -27.39 4.77 7.27
C THR A 67 -26.10 5.39 7.78
N PHE A 68 -24.95 5.23 7.11
CA PHE A 68 -23.67 5.82 7.51
C PHE A 68 -23.76 7.34 7.64
N PHE A 69 -24.21 8.01 6.57
CA PHE A 69 -24.40 9.47 6.59
C PHE A 69 -25.47 9.90 7.61
N ALA A 70 -26.48 9.07 7.87
CA ALA A 70 -27.48 9.35 8.89
C ALA A 70 -26.91 9.22 10.32
N ARG A 71 -26.05 8.23 10.58
CA ARG A 71 -25.33 8.08 11.86
C ARG A 71 -24.36 9.23 12.06
N ILE A 72 -23.62 9.61 11.01
CA ILE A 72 -22.72 10.76 11.02
C ILE A 72 -23.48 12.07 11.28
N ALA A 73 -24.62 12.28 10.63
CA ALA A 73 -25.46 13.46 10.86
C ALA A 73 -26.05 13.50 12.29
N GLY A 74 -26.12 12.36 12.97
CA GLY A 74 -26.54 12.25 14.37
C GLY A 74 -25.42 12.49 15.38
N ILE A 75 -24.15 12.61 14.95
CA ILE A 75 -23.04 12.94 15.83
C ILE A 75 -23.11 14.44 16.15
N SER A 76 -23.11 14.76 17.44
CA SER A 76 -23.18 16.13 17.92
C SER A 76 -21.92 16.92 17.51
N SER A 77 -22.08 18.20 17.17
CA SER A 77 -20.99 19.04 16.65
C SER A 77 -19.85 19.28 17.64
N ASP A 78 -20.08 19.06 18.93
CA ASP A 78 -19.08 19.14 20.00
C ASP A 78 -18.24 17.86 20.14
N ALA A 79 -18.61 16.76 19.48
CA ALA A 79 -17.87 15.50 19.52
C ALA A 79 -16.64 15.47 18.59
N TYR A 80 -16.44 16.50 17.77
CA TYR A 80 -15.35 16.55 16.79
C TYR A 80 -14.80 17.96 16.57
N ALA A 81 -13.54 18.03 16.15
CA ALA A 81 -12.92 19.29 15.75
C ALA A 81 -13.39 19.67 14.34
N HIS A 82 -13.84 20.92 14.19
CA HIS A 82 -14.16 21.48 12.89
C HIS A 82 -12.88 21.90 12.16
N ALA A 83 -12.88 21.75 10.84
CA ALA A 83 -11.80 22.30 10.02
C ALA A 83 -11.73 23.83 10.14
N PRO A 84 -10.56 24.45 9.94
CA PRO A 84 -10.35 25.88 10.19
C PRO A 84 -11.29 26.81 9.41
N ASP A 85 -11.70 26.42 8.20
CA ASP A 85 -12.60 27.20 7.33
C ASP A 85 -14.07 26.76 7.45
N ALA A 86 -14.41 26.00 8.49
CA ALA A 86 -15.72 25.39 8.55
C ALA A 86 -16.82 26.38 8.90
N LYS A 87 -17.87 26.44 8.07
CA LYS A 87 -19.09 27.20 8.39
C LYS A 87 -19.93 26.43 9.42
N PRO A 88 -20.73 27.13 10.26
CA PRO A 88 -21.70 26.48 11.14
C PRO A 88 -22.60 25.52 10.33
N GLY A 89 -22.66 24.25 10.75
CA GLY A 89 -23.40 23.18 10.06
C GLY A 89 -22.63 22.40 8.99
N GLN A 90 -21.30 22.57 8.88
CA GLN A 90 -20.49 21.76 7.98
C GLN A 90 -20.21 20.34 8.51
N GLU A 91 -20.10 19.44 7.53
CA GLU A 91 -20.04 17.99 7.64
C GLU A 91 -18.89 17.50 8.55
N LEU A 92 -19.16 16.46 9.35
CA LEU A 92 -18.17 15.72 10.14
C LEU A 92 -16.98 15.22 9.30
N LEU A 93 -17.25 14.90 8.03
CA LEU A 93 -16.24 14.40 7.10
C LEU A 93 -15.76 15.54 6.21
N TRP A 94 -14.45 15.75 6.22
CA TRP A 94 -13.82 16.69 5.30
C TRP A 94 -13.09 15.91 4.19
N PRO A 95 -13.61 15.89 2.94
CA PRO A 95 -12.93 15.20 1.85
C PRO A 95 -11.65 15.95 1.50
N LEU A 96 -10.52 15.25 1.61
CA LEU A 96 -9.22 15.77 1.20
C LEU A 96 -9.07 15.74 -0.32
N ARG A 97 -8.43 16.77 -0.86
CA ARG A 97 -8.07 16.83 -2.29
C ARG A 97 -6.57 16.65 -2.47
N ASP A 98 -6.17 16.04 -3.57
CA ASP A 98 -4.75 15.96 -3.93
C ASP A 98 -4.14 17.36 -4.01
N GLY A 99 -3.01 17.56 -3.33
CA GLY A 99 -2.32 18.84 -3.24
C GLY A 99 -2.93 19.84 -2.25
N GLN A 100 -4.03 19.51 -1.57
CA GLN A 100 -4.58 20.37 -0.52
C GLN A 100 -3.57 20.52 0.61
N THR A 101 -3.29 21.75 1.03
CA THR A 101 -2.47 22.04 2.22
C THR A 101 -3.38 22.34 3.40
N ILE A 102 -3.18 21.62 4.49
CA ILE A 102 -3.78 21.85 5.80
C ILE A 102 -2.74 22.58 6.64
N ARG A 103 -3.11 23.74 7.19
CA ARG A 103 -2.27 24.46 8.15
C ARG A 103 -2.68 24.10 9.55
N VAL A 104 -1.69 23.83 10.40
CA VAL A 104 -1.86 23.49 11.81
C VAL A 104 -1.05 24.50 12.61
N GLU A 105 -1.71 25.23 13.48
CA GLU A 105 -1.07 26.17 14.43
C GLU A 105 -0.89 25.44 15.76
N ASP A 106 0.25 25.65 16.40
CA ASP A 106 0.46 25.15 17.76
C ASP A 106 -0.49 25.90 18.73
N PRO A 107 -1.30 25.19 19.53
CA PRO A 107 -2.21 25.82 20.48
C PRO A 107 -1.51 26.69 21.55
N GLU A 108 -0.26 26.38 21.88
CA GLU A 108 0.56 27.08 22.88
C GLU A 108 1.44 28.17 22.25
N ASP A 109 1.79 28.04 20.97
CA ASP A 109 2.52 29.04 20.19
C ASP A 109 1.87 29.28 18.80
N PRO A 110 0.97 30.26 18.67
CA PRO A 110 0.33 30.58 17.39
C PRO A 110 1.31 31.00 16.27
N THR A 111 2.58 31.27 16.58
CA THR A 111 3.62 31.54 15.58
C THR A 111 4.27 30.27 15.03
N ALA A 112 4.16 29.15 15.74
CA ALA A 112 4.57 27.83 15.29
C ALA A 112 3.48 27.22 14.40
N VAL A 113 3.66 27.36 13.09
CA VAL A 113 2.72 26.85 12.08
C VAL A 113 3.37 25.74 11.27
N SER A 114 2.68 24.62 11.13
CA SER A 114 3.04 23.48 10.28
C SER A 114 2.08 23.34 9.11
N SER A 115 2.59 22.91 7.96
CA SER A 115 1.81 22.72 6.74
C SER A 115 1.85 21.25 6.30
N LEU A 116 0.71 20.58 6.35
CA LEU A 116 0.52 19.22 5.86
C LEU A 116 -0.13 19.25 4.48
N ARG A 117 0.64 18.89 3.45
CA ARG A 117 0.11 18.74 2.09
C ARG A 117 -0.36 17.31 1.85
N ALA A 118 -1.64 17.14 1.59
CA ALA A 118 -2.24 15.87 1.19
C ALA A 118 -1.76 15.46 -0.22
N LEU A 119 -1.39 14.20 -0.36
CA LEU A 119 -0.98 13.58 -1.61
C LEU A 119 -1.85 12.35 -1.82
N TYR A 120 -2.69 12.36 -2.85
CA TYR A 120 -3.41 11.16 -3.23
C TYR A 120 -2.42 10.13 -3.77
N THR A 121 -2.35 8.97 -3.11
CA THR A 121 -1.37 7.92 -3.38
C THR A 121 -2.07 6.55 -3.37
N PRO A 122 -2.96 6.27 -4.34
CA PRO A 122 -3.72 5.04 -4.39
C PRO A 122 -2.84 3.83 -4.70
N GLY A 123 -3.41 2.65 -4.50
CA GLY A 123 -2.78 1.37 -4.81
C GLY A 123 -2.82 0.43 -3.63
N HIS A 124 -2.34 0.88 -2.46
CA HIS A 124 -2.58 0.16 -1.20
C HIS A 124 -4.08 0.04 -0.89
N ALA A 125 -4.80 1.15 -1.07
CA ALA A 125 -6.26 1.26 -1.08
C ALA A 125 -6.67 2.29 -2.14
N ALA A 126 -7.93 2.26 -2.55
CA ALA A 126 -8.47 3.17 -3.55
C ALA A 126 -8.47 4.64 -3.09
N ASP A 127 -8.54 4.90 -1.80
CA ASP A 127 -8.64 6.22 -1.17
C ASP A 127 -7.37 6.62 -0.39
N HIS A 128 -6.28 5.84 -0.52
CA HIS A 128 -5.07 6.07 0.25
C HIS A 128 -4.44 7.44 -0.03
N ALA A 129 -4.06 8.14 1.04
CA ALA A 129 -3.34 9.40 1.00
C ALA A 129 -2.06 9.34 1.82
N SER A 130 -1.02 10.02 1.32
CA SER A 130 0.21 10.32 2.06
C SER A 130 0.23 11.82 2.37
N PHE A 131 0.99 12.25 3.37
CA PHE A 131 1.08 13.67 3.74
C PHE A 131 2.52 14.14 3.74
N LEU A 132 2.78 15.28 3.14
CA LEU A 132 4.07 15.96 3.24
C LEU A 132 3.97 17.02 4.31
N LEU A 133 4.77 16.90 5.38
CA LEU A 133 5.11 18.00 6.26
C LEU A 133 6.11 18.90 5.54
N GLU A 134 5.68 20.08 5.13
CA GLU A 134 6.42 20.91 4.16
C GLU A 134 7.67 21.54 4.76
N GLU A 135 7.59 21.97 6.02
CA GLU A 135 8.66 22.67 6.74
C GLU A 135 9.88 21.76 6.87
N ASP A 136 9.64 20.51 7.29
CA ASP A 136 10.70 19.53 7.50
C ASP A 136 10.96 18.65 6.28
N ASN A 137 10.17 18.74 5.21
CA ASN A 137 10.28 17.84 4.05
C ASN A 137 10.16 16.35 4.43
N ILE A 138 9.28 16.05 5.39
CA ILE A 138 9.01 14.70 5.88
C ILE A 138 7.76 14.15 5.20
N LEU A 139 7.85 12.94 4.67
CA LEU A 139 6.70 12.27 4.05
C LEU A 139 6.11 11.23 5.01
N LEU A 140 4.87 11.47 5.44
CA LEU A 140 4.04 10.49 6.14
C LEU A 140 3.45 9.56 5.08
N THR A 141 3.90 8.30 5.07
CA THR A 141 3.62 7.38 3.96
C THR A 141 2.38 6.53 4.15
N GLY A 142 1.81 6.49 5.36
CA GLY A 142 0.75 5.55 5.70
C GLY A 142 1.18 4.12 5.37
N ASP A 143 0.32 3.36 4.71
CA ASP A 143 0.56 1.96 4.36
C ASP A 143 1.21 1.76 3.00
N ASN A 144 1.46 2.80 2.22
CA ASN A 144 2.20 2.66 0.97
C ASN A 144 3.67 2.27 1.18
N VAL A 145 4.28 2.72 2.28
CA VAL A 145 5.66 2.38 2.65
C VAL A 145 5.71 2.16 4.15
N LEU A 146 6.18 0.97 4.56
CA LEU A 146 6.29 0.56 5.95
C LEU A 146 7.74 0.64 6.44
N GLY A 147 7.93 0.87 7.74
CA GLY A 147 9.24 0.92 8.39
C GLY A 147 9.98 -0.41 8.38
N ARG A 148 9.24 -1.51 8.35
CA ARG A 148 9.76 -2.88 8.25
C ARG A 148 8.93 -3.68 7.25
N GLY A 149 9.58 -4.58 6.52
CA GLY A 149 8.90 -5.46 5.56
C GLY A 149 8.38 -4.73 4.31
N SER A 150 7.28 -5.24 3.77
CA SER A 150 6.61 -4.72 2.57
C SER A 150 5.12 -4.60 2.80
N THR A 151 4.44 -3.80 1.99
CA THR A 151 2.99 -3.59 2.08
C THR A 151 2.19 -4.47 1.13
N VAL A 152 0.91 -4.66 1.46
CA VAL A 152 -0.13 -5.20 0.58
C VAL A 152 -0.74 -4.08 -0.26
N PHE A 153 -1.32 -4.42 -1.40
CA PHE A 153 -1.96 -3.45 -2.29
C PHE A 153 -3.06 -4.11 -3.11
N GLU A 154 -4.02 -3.31 -3.55
CA GLU A 154 -5.17 -3.72 -4.37
C GLU A 154 -4.93 -3.50 -5.85
N ASP A 155 -4.12 -2.50 -6.19
CA ASP A 155 -3.74 -2.18 -7.55
C ASP A 155 -2.23 -1.90 -7.63
N LEU A 156 -1.48 -2.83 -8.24
CA LEU A 156 -0.03 -2.73 -8.38
C LEU A 156 0.39 -1.54 -9.27
N VAL A 157 -0.40 -1.19 -10.27
CA VAL A 157 -0.06 -0.13 -11.23
C VAL A 157 -0.18 1.22 -10.55
N LEU A 158 -1.32 1.47 -9.90
CA LEU A 158 -1.54 2.70 -9.14
C LEU A 158 -0.54 2.80 -7.99
N TYR A 159 -0.26 1.69 -7.29
CA TYR A 159 0.74 1.64 -6.25
C TYR A 159 2.14 2.05 -6.76
N LEU A 160 2.62 1.48 -7.86
CA LEU A 160 3.93 1.83 -8.43
C LEU A 160 4.01 3.32 -8.84
N ARG A 161 2.92 3.87 -9.39
CA ARG A 161 2.86 5.30 -9.72
C ARG A 161 2.87 6.18 -8.48
N SER A 162 2.21 5.76 -7.40
CA SER A 162 2.23 6.43 -6.11
C SER A 162 3.64 6.44 -5.50
N ILE A 163 4.36 5.32 -5.55
CA ILE A 163 5.75 5.26 -5.08
C ILE A 163 6.68 6.13 -5.94
N GLN A 164 6.53 6.14 -7.26
CA GLN A 164 7.27 7.05 -8.15
C GLN A 164 6.97 8.53 -7.85
N ARG A 165 5.71 8.88 -7.61
CA ARG A 165 5.31 10.24 -7.22
C ARG A 165 6.03 10.65 -5.94
N SER A 166 6.02 9.81 -4.91
CA SER A 166 6.74 10.03 -3.66
C SER A 166 8.25 10.14 -3.86
N GLN A 167 8.84 9.28 -4.70
CA GLN A 167 10.27 9.32 -5.01
C GLN A 167 10.67 10.61 -5.73
N ALA A 168 9.89 11.04 -6.73
CA ALA A 168 10.12 12.27 -7.47
C ALA A 168 9.97 13.50 -6.55
N LEU A 169 8.94 13.50 -5.70
CA LEU A 169 8.72 14.55 -4.71
C LEU A 169 9.93 14.68 -3.77
N MET A 170 10.38 13.58 -3.15
CA MET A 170 11.52 13.60 -2.23
C MET A 170 12.83 13.97 -2.94
N SER A 171 13.01 13.55 -4.19
CA SER A 171 14.21 13.88 -4.99
C SER A 171 14.33 15.37 -5.31
N CYS A 172 13.21 16.10 -5.37
CA CYS A 172 13.18 17.54 -5.61
C CYS A 172 13.20 18.38 -4.32
N ARG A 173 13.22 17.74 -3.14
CA ARG A 173 13.19 18.42 -1.84
C ARG A 173 14.56 18.35 -1.19
N ARG A 174 14.85 19.31 -0.30
CA ARG A 174 16.12 19.30 0.44
C ARG A 174 16.08 18.12 1.42
N PRO A 175 17.21 17.41 1.61
CA PRO A 175 17.36 16.42 2.67
C PRO A 175 17.04 17.04 4.03
N THR A 176 16.37 16.27 4.87
CA THR A 176 15.99 16.69 6.22
C THR A 176 17.06 16.22 7.20
N PRO A 177 17.75 17.12 7.93
CA PRO A 177 18.55 16.70 9.07
C PRO A 177 17.62 16.06 10.11
N LEU A 178 17.90 14.83 10.53
CA LEU A 178 17.19 14.23 11.67
C LEU A 178 17.44 15.06 12.92
N GLY A 179 16.39 15.68 13.43
CA GLY A 179 16.44 16.57 14.59
C GLY A 179 15.11 16.64 15.34
N VAL A 180 14.34 15.56 15.37
CA VAL A 180 13.30 15.40 16.39
C VAL A 180 14.04 15.07 17.70
N TYR A 181 13.72 15.80 18.77
CA TYR A 181 14.33 15.65 20.10
C TYR A 181 14.49 14.15 20.45
N GLY A 182 15.72 13.72 20.72
CA GLY A 182 16.02 12.34 21.15
C GLY A 182 16.45 11.35 20.05
N THR A 183 16.49 11.74 18.77
CA THR A 183 17.05 10.89 17.70
C THR A 183 18.46 11.33 17.29
N PRO A 184 19.41 10.41 17.04
CA PRO A 184 20.73 10.79 16.54
C PRO A 184 20.61 11.47 15.17
N LEU A 185 21.47 12.46 14.92
CA LEU A 185 21.76 12.98 13.58
C LEU A 185 22.39 11.85 12.74
N THR A 186 21.57 10.92 12.25
CA THR A 186 22.11 9.70 11.63
C THR A 186 22.72 10.02 10.27
N GLY A 187 23.85 9.38 9.96
CA GLY A 187 24.66 9.56 8.75
C GLY A 187 24.01 9.10 7.45
N ALA A 188 22.82 9.63 7.15
CA ALA A 188 22.07 9.48 5.90
C ALA A 188 22.13 10.80 5.11
N SER A 189 23.35 11.33 4.90
CA SER A 189 23.56 12.56 4.14
C SER A 189 22.88 12.44 2.78
N GLY A 190 22.06 13.44 2.43
CA GLY A 190 21.35 13.45 1.17
C GLY A 190 19.99 12.75 1.18
N GLU A 191 19.51 12.18 2.29
CA GLU A 191 18.21 11.49 2.35
C GLU A 191 17.09 12.32 3.00
N ASN A 192 15.84 11.97 2.69
CA ASN A 192 14.65 12.46 3.38
C ASN A 192 14.12 11.40 4.34
N VAL A 193 13.47 11.84 5.41
CA VAL A 193 12.85 10.93 6.38
C VAL A 193 11.42 10.60 5.96
N LEU A 194 11.03 9.34 6.10
CA LEU A 194 9.63 8.91 5.97
C LEU A 194 9.09 8.45 7.32
N TYR A 195 7.83 8.80 7.60
CA TYR A 195 7.08 8.31 8.75
C TYR A 195 6.01 7.34 8.25
N PRO A 196 6.20 6.02 8.41
CA PRO A 196 5.23 5.02 7.98
C PRO A 196 4.02 4.96 8.92
N GLY A 197 2.92 4.38 8.45
CA GLY A 197 1.80 4.00 9.33
C GLY A 197 2.21 2.90 10.32
N HIS A 198 3.09 1.98 9.89
CA HIS A 198 3.60 0.91 10.74
C HIS A 198 5.12 0.74 10.67
N GLY A 199 5.70 0.34 11.79
CA GLY A 199 7.13 0.09 11.94
C GLY A 199 7.94 1.36 12.22
N PRO A 200 9.28 1.24 12.30
CA PRO A 200 10.14 2.36 12.69
C PRO A 200 10.21 3.46 11.63
N VAL A 201 10.58 4.66 12.07
CA VAL A 201 10.93 5.79 11.19
C VAL A 201 12.00 5.37 10.17
N ILE A 202 11.87 5.86 8.93
CA ILE A 202 12.73 5.49 7.80
C ILE A 202 13.71 6.65 7.52
N PRO A 203 14.96 6.59 7.99
CA PRO A 203 15.94 7.67 7.81
C PRO A 203 16.47 7.80 6.38
N ARG A 204 16.43 6.70 5.60
CA ARG A 204 16.87 6.64 4.20
C ARG A 204 15.67 6.53 3.26
N GLY A 205 14.84 7.56 3.22
CA GLY A 205 13.54 7.54 2.56
C GLY A 205 13.61 7.38 1.04
N LYS A 206 14.49 8.10 0.35
CA LYS A 206 14.61 8.00 -1.12
C LYS A 206 15.15 6.64 -1.53
N ASP A 207 16.12 6.13 -0.77
CA ASP A 207 16.63 4.78 -0.98
C ASP A 207 15.55 3.72 -0.73
N THR A 208 14.73 3.88 0.30
CA THR A 208 13.64 2.95 0.60
C THR A 208 12.57 2.95 -0.48
N LEU A 209 12.18 4.13 -0.99
CA LEU A 209 11.26 4.26 -2.14
C LEU A 209 11.82 3.57 -3.38
N ARG A 210 13.12 3.74 -3.67
CA ARG A 210 13.80 3.04 -4.78
C ARG A 210 13.77 1.52 -4.59
N ARG A 211 14.07 1.04 -3.38
CA ARG A 211 14.02 -0.39 -3.03
C ARG A 211 12.62 -0.97 -3.19
N TYR A 212 11.58 -0.22 -2.83
CA TYR A 212 10.18 -0.63 -3.00
C TYR A 212 9.83 -0.85 -4.48
N ILE A 213 10.24 0.06 -5.38
CA ILE A 213 10.07 -0.12 -6.82
C ILE A 213 10.87 -1.33 -7.30
N GLN A 214 12.15 -1.41 -6.93
CA GLN A 214 13.06 -2.46 -7.37
C GLN A 214 12.56 -3.85 -6.97
N HIS A 215 12.08 -4.02 -5.74
CA HIS A 215 11.54 -5.29 -5.27
C HIS A 215 10.32 -5.77 -6.09
N ARG A 216 9.47 -4.86 -6.59
CA ARG A 216 8.37 -5.23 -7.50
C ARG A 216 8.87 -5.60 -8.89
N LEU A 217 9.91 -4.93 -9.38
CA LEU A 217 10.54 -5.29 -10.66
C LEU A 217 11.19 -6.67 -10.59
N GLU A 218 11.93 -6.96 -9.52
CA GLU A 218 12.51 -8.30 -9.27
C GLU A 218 11.44 -9.39 -9.25
N ARG A 219 10.30 -9.12 -8.59
CA ARG A 219 9.19 -10.07 -8.59
C ARG A 219 8.59 -10.28 -9.97
N GLU A 220 8.41 -9.21 -10.75
CA GLU A 220 7.95 -9.30 -12.14
C GLU A 220 8.91 -10.14 -13.00
N GLU A 221 10.22 -9.92 -12.86
CA GLU A 221 11.26 -10.70 -13.56
C GLU A 221 11.23 -12.17 -13.19
N GLN A 222 11.12 -12.50 -11.89
CA GLN A 222 11.03 -13.87 -11.42
C GLN A 222 9.79 -14.59 -11.98
N ILE A 223 8.64 -13.93 -12.02
CA ILE A 223 7.42 -14.48 -12.62
C ILE A 223 7.64 -14.77 -14.11
N LEU A 224 8.17 -13.81 -14.86
CA LEU A 224 8.45 -13.99 -16.29
C LEU A 224 9.50 -15.09 -16.53
N ALA A 225 10.54 -15.18 -15.70
CA ALA A 225 11.56 -16.21 -15.79
C ALA A 225 10.98 -17.62 -15.56
N LEU A 226 10.09 -17.77 -14.57
CA LEU A 226 9.43 -19.06 -14.30
C LEU A 226 8.49 -19.46 -15.45
N LEU A 227 7.73 -18.51 -15.99
CA LEU A 227 6.85 -18.76 -17.15
C LEU A 227 7.60 -19.16 -18.42
N CYS A 228 8.92 -18.95 -18.49
CA CYS A 228 9.76 -19.45 -19.59
C CYS A 228 10.07 -20.95 -19.48
N GLY A 229 9.83 -21.58 -18.33
CA GLY A 229 10.11 -23.00 -18.09
C GLY A 229 8.86 -23.83 -17.81
N ARG A 230 9.07 -25.12 -17.60
CA ARG A 230 8.02 -26.07 -17.26
C ARG A 230 7.82 -26.12 -15.74
N PRO A 231 6.57 -26.09 -15.22
CA PRO A 231 6.31 -26.36 -13.82
C PRO A 231 6.86 -27.72 -13.38
N GLY A 232 7.45 -27.78 -12.19
CA GLY A 232 8.03 -29.01 -11.62
C GLY A 232 9.51 -29.25 -11.95
N ASP A 233 10.10 -28.50 -12.89
CA ASP A 233 11.55 -28.52 -13.09
C ASP A 233 12.24 -27.69 -11.99
N LYS A 234 12.68 -28.37 -10.93
CA LYS A 234 13.32 -27.73 -9.78
C LYS A 234 14.64 -27.05 -10.13
N ALA A 235 15.42 -27.62 -11.05
CA ALA A 235 16.72 -27.08 -11.44
C ALA A 235 16.52 -25.77 -12.20
N PHE A 236 15.62 -25.76 -13.18
CA PHE A 236 15.25 -24.55 -13.90
C PHE A 236 14.62 -23.50 -12.98
N ALA A 237 13.69 -23.90 -12.10
CA ALA A 237 13.05 -22.97 -11.18
C ALA A 237 14.07 -22.26 -10.27
N THR A 238 15.06 -23.00 -9.77
CA THR A 238 16.15 -22.43 -8.95
C THR A 238 16.97 -21.42 -9.74
N GLU A 239 17.34 -21.75 -10.98
CA GLU A 239 18.06 -20.83 -11.87
C GLU A 239 17.21 -19.58 -12.20
N ALA A 240 15.93 -19.76 -12.51
CA ALA A 240 15.01 -18.69 -12.86
C ALA A 240 14.78 -17.69 -11.72
N VAL A 241 14.74 -18.16 -10.48
CA VAL A 241 14.60 -17.28 -9.31
C VAL A 241 15.91 -16.56 -8.98
N ALA A 242 17.05 -17.26 -9.04
CA ALA A 242 18.35 -16.70 -8.69
C ALA A 242 18.91 -15.74 -9.76
N PHE A 243 18.60 -15.98 -11.03
CA PHE A 243 19.15 -15.25 -12.18
C PHE A 243 18.05 -14.84 -13.18
N SER A 244 16.96 -14.27 -12.67
CA SER A 244 15.75 -13.92 -13.44
C SER A 244 16.05 -13.07 -14.68
N ASP A 245 16.81 -11.99 -14.55
CA ASP A 245 17.20 -11.11 -15.68
C ASP A 245 17.92 -11.89 -16.80
N ARG A 246 18.83 -12.81 -16.45
CA ARG A 246 19.56 -13.63 -17.42
C ARG A 246 18.61 -14.55 -18.19
N VAL A 247 17.70 -15.22 -17.48
CA VAL A 247 16.73 -16.14 -18.09
C VAL A 247 15.78 -15.38 -19.00
N VAL A 248 15.24 -14.24 -18.53
CA VAL A 248 14.33 -13.38 -19.29
C VAL A 248 15.00 -12.88 -20.57
N ARG A 249 16.22 -12.34 -20.52
CA ARG A 249 16.93 -11.84 -21.71
C ARG A 249 17.19 -12.93 -22.74
N LYS A 250 17.57 -14.14 -22.29
CA LYS A 250 17.79 -15.28 -23.17
C LYS A 250 16.48 -15.71 -23.87
N GLN A 251 15.37 -15.65 -23.14
CA GLN A 251 14.08 -16.14 -23.60
C GLN A 251 13.24 -15.11 -24.35
N GLU A 252 13.48 -13.80 -24.17
CA GLU A 252 12.87 -12.73 -25.00
C GLU A 252 13.16 -12.97 -26.50
N LEU A 253 14.28 -13.62 -26.82
CA LEU A 253 14.73 -13.92 -28.18
C LEU A 253 14.45 -15.36 -28.62
N ALA A 254 13.99 -16.23 -27.71
CA ALA A 254 13.83 -17.66 -27.97
C ALA A 254 12.37 -18.03 -28.25
N GLN A 255 12.17 -18.80 -29.32
CA GLN A 255 10.90 -19.47 -29.62
C GLN A 255 10.92 -20.88 -29.02
N GLY A 256 9.83 -21.28 -28.37
CA GLY A 256 9.76 -22.57 -27.70
C GLY A 256 8.39 -22.86 -27.09
N PRO A 257 8.14 -24.12 -26.72
CA PRO A 257 6.88 -24.51 -26.11
C PRO A 257 6.65 -23.74 -24.81
N ARG A 258 5.46 -23.18 -24.66
CA ARG A 258 5.05 -22.48 -23.44
C ARG A 258 4.24 -23.43 -22.57
N HIS A 259 4.49 -23.40 -21.26
CA HIS A 259 3.80 -24.25 -20.30
C HIS A 259 2.97 -23.39 -19.34
N PRO A 260 1.71 -23.77 -19.07
CA PRO A 260 0.89 -23.02 -18.12
C PRO A 260 1.40 -23.23 -16.69
N TRP A 261 1.47 -22.15 -15.92
CA TRP A 261 1.72 -22.13 -14.49
C TRP A 261 0.47 -21.69 -13.74
N THR A 262 0.24 -22.25 -12.55
CA THR A 262 -0.80 -21.76 -11.63
C THR A 262 -0.20 -20.86 -10.54
N LEU A 263 -1.02 -20.06 -9.86
CA LEU A 263 -0.57 -19.29 -8.69
C LEU A 263 -0.01 -20.21 -7.61
N HIS A 264 -0.64 -21.36 -7.37
CA HIS A 264 -0.16 -22.36 -6.42
C HIS A 264 1.27 -22.80 -6.74
N GLN A 265 1.58 -23.08 -8.01
CA GLN A 265 2.92 -23.49 -8.43
C GLN A 265 3.94 -22.35 -8.30
N LEU A 266 3.55 -21.11 -8.64
CA LEU A 266 4.42 -19.94 -8.45
C LEU A 266 4.74 -19.72 -6.97
N ILE A 267 3.75 -19.85 -6.08
CA ILE A 267 3.91 -19.69 -4.62
C ILE A 267 4.85 -20.75 -4.06
N ALA A 268 4.65 -22.01 -4.44
CA ALA A 268 5.48 -23.13 -4.00
C ALA A 268 6.97 -22.97 -4.36
N VAL A 269 7.29 -22.15 -5.37
CA VAL A 269 8.67 -21.82 -5.76
C VAL A 269 9.14 -20.52 -5.11
N LEU A 270 8.37 -19.44 -5.26
CA LEU A 270 8.78 -18.08 -4.90
C LEU A 270 8.68 -17.75 -3.42
N TYR A 271 7.90 -18.55 -2.68
CA TYR A 271 7.58 -18.38 -1.27
C TYR A 271 7.62 -19.73 -0.56
N ALA A 272 8.56 -20.61 -0.96
CA ALA A 272 8.70 -21.96 -0.40
C ALA A 272 8.87 -21.97 1.13
N ASP A 273 9.50 -20.92 1.67
CA ASP A 273 9.77 -20.77 3.11
C ASP A 273 8.59 -20.14 3.89
N TYR A 274 7.49 -19.78 3.22
CA TYR A 274 6.33 -19.16 3.88
C TYR A 274 5.34 -20.21 4.36
N GLU A 275 4.75 -19.96 5.53
CA GLU A 275 3.64 -20.76 6.03
C GLU A 275 2.41 -20.67 5.11
N THR A 276 1.68 -21.78 4.97
CA THR A 276 0.49 -21.89 4.10
C THR A 276 -0.61 -20.87 4.42
N LYS A 277 -0.71 -20.45 5.69
CA LYS A 277 -1.65 -19.39 6.13
C LYS A 277 -1.43 -18.03 5.45
N MET A 278 -0.23 -17.78 4.92
CA MET A 278 0.14 -16.54 4.21
C MET A 278 -0.15 -16.61 2.71
N TYR A 279 -0.49 -17.78 2.18
CA TYR A 279 -0.65 -17.99 0.74
C TYR A 279 -1.70 -17.09 0.11
N PRO A 280 -2.88 -16.80 0.73
CA PRO A 280 -3.84 -15.87 0.13
C PRO A 280 -3.28 -14.46 -0.11
N ALA A 281 -2.54 -13.91 0.86
CA ALA A 281 -1.94 -12.58 0.75
C ALA A 281 -0.84 -12.55 -0.33
N VAL A 282 -0.01 -13.59 -0.37
CA VAL A 282 1.03 -13.76 -1.38
C VAL A 282 0.44 -13.96 -2.78
N ALA A 283 -0.59 -14.79 -2.90
CA ALA A 283 -1.32 -15.07 -4.12
C ALA A 283 -1.90 -13.78 -4.72
N ARG A 284 -2.47 -12.91 -3.89
CA ARG A 284 -2.93 -11.59 -4.32
C ARG A 284 -1.81 -10.78 -4.96
N GLY A 285 -0.64 -10.70 -4.32
CA GLY A 285 0.52 -10.01 -4.89
C GLY A 285 0.93 -10.55 -6.26
N LEU A 286 1.02 -11.88 -6.40
CA LEU A 286 1.35 -12.53 -7.67
C LEU A 286 0.28 -12.34 -8.75
N LEU A 287 -1.00 -12.42 -8.37
CA LEU A 287 -2.13 -12.15 -9.26
C LEU A 287 -2.03 -10.74 -9.84
N LEU A 288 -1.73 -9.73 -9.03
CA LEU A 288 -1.62 -8.34 -9.49
C LEU A 288 -0.46 -8.15 -10.47
N HIS A 289 0.65 -8.87 -10.29
CA HIS A 289 1.72 -8.92 -11.30
C HIS A 289 1.24 -9.56 -12.62
N LEU A 290 0.56 -10.70 -12.56
CA LEU A 290 0.04 -11.39 -13.75
C LEU A 290 -1.00 -10.53 -14.50
N GLN A 291 -1.90 -9.87 -13.77
CA GLN A 291 -2.89 -8.96 -14.33
C GLN A 291 -2.23 -7.74 -14.98
N LYS A 292 -1.19 -7.16 -14.35
CA LYS A 292 -0.38 -6.10 -14.97
C LYS A 292 0.25 -6.58 -16.28
N LEU A 293 0.85 -7.77 -16.29
CA LEU A 293 1.50 -8.36 -17.47
C LEU A 293 0.53 -8.80 -18.58
N CYS A 294 -0.78 -8.87 -18.29
CA CYS A 294 -1.84 -9.12 -19.25
C CYS A 294 -2.31 -7.86 -20.00
N ARG A 295 -1.86 -6.67 -19.61
CA ARG A 295 -2.35 -5.40 -20.18
C ARG A 295 -1.29 -4.72 -21.04
N SER A 296 -1.73 -4.06 -22.09
CA SER A 296 -0.87 -3.13 -22.85
C SER A 296 -0.73 -1.83 -22.08
N ALA A 297 0.30 -1.04 -22.37
CA ALA A 297 0.55 0.23 -21.68
C ALA A 297 -0.66 1.20 -21.68
N GLY A 298 -1.46 1.19 -22.74
CA GLY A 298 -2.68 2.01 -22.87
C GLY A 298 -3.86 1.54 -22.01
N ASP A 299 -3.90 0.28 -21.60
CA ASP A 299 -4.99 -0.32 -20.80
C ASP A 299 -4.71 -0.28 -19.29
N LEU A 300 -3.54 0.25 -18.91
CA LEU A 300 -3.14 0.38 -17.51
C LEU A 300 -3.80 1.60 -16.89
N PRO A 301 -4.31 1.49 -15.64
CA PRO A 301 -4.99 2.60 -14.98
C PRO A 301 -4.05 3.80 -14.85
N ASN A 302 -4.60 4.99 -15.15
CA ASN A 302 -3.93 6.25 -14.94
C ASN A 302 -4.46 6.90 -13.65
N PRO A 303 -3.58 7.35 -12.73
CA PRO A 303 -4.00 8.11 -11.58
C PRO A 303 -4.43 9.51 -12.04
N PRO A 304 -5.25 10.20 -11.24
CA PRO A 304 -5.71 11.56 -11.56
C PRO A 304 -4.61 12.62 -11.39
N PHE A 305 -3.42 12.24 -10.90
CA PHE A 305 -2.27 13.13 -10.79
C PHE A 305 -1.28 12.98 -11.94
N TYR A 306 -0.47 14.03 -12.15
CA TYR A 306 0.54 14.07 -13.20
C TYR A 306 1.62 13.00 -13.02
N VAL A 307 1.90 12.25 -14.09
CA VAL A 307 2.90 11.19 -14.15
C VAL A 307 4.05 11.64 -15.06
N ARG A 308 5.24 11.79 -14.48
CA ARG A 308 6.45 12.24 -15.22
C ARG A 308 7.18 11.10 -15.92
N GLU A 309 7.27 9.97 -15.25
CA GLU A 309 8.10 8.84 -15.69
C GLU A 309 7.24 7.70 -16.21
N PRO A 310 7.75 6.87 -17.13
CA PRO A 310 7.08 5.64 -17.52
C PRO A 310 6.86 4.74 -16.30
N LEU A 311 5.79 3.94 -16.34
CA LEU A 311 5.54 2.94 -15.30
C LEU A 311 6.74 1.99 -15.15
N PRO A 312 7.22 1.69 -13.94
CA PRO A 312 8.28 0.73 -13.73
C PRO A 312 7.82 -0.64 -14.20
N SER A 313 8.54 -1.18 -15.18
CA SER A 313 8.40 -2.55 -15.67
C SER A 313 9.73 -3.02 -16.24
N THR A 314 9.86 -4.33 -16.39
CA THR A 314 10.98 -4.95 -17.11
C THR A 314 11.02 -4.49 -18.57
N PRO A 315 12.20 -4.46 -19.22
CA PRO A 315 12.31 -4.07 -20.63
C PRO A 315 11.40 -4.87 -21.57
N TRP A 316 11.17 -6.16 -21.28
CA TRP A 316 10.30 -7.03 -22.06
C TRP A 316 8.82 -6.64 -21.89
N ALA A 317 8.36 -6.46 -20.65
CA ALA A 317 6.96 -6.13 -20.34
C ALA A 317 6.54 -4.73 -20.80
N ARG A 318 7.49 -3.80 -21.00
CA ARG A 318 7.18 -2.45 -21.54
C ARG A 318 6.69 -2.47 -22.99
N LYS A 319 7.04 -3.50 -23.76
CA LYS A 319 6.83 -3.51 -25.22
C LYS A 319 5.56 -4.23 -25.65
N LYS A 320 5.11 -5.21 -24.86
CA LYS A 320 4.05 -6.15 -25.24
C LYS A 320 3.30 -6.65 -24.02
N ARG A 321 2.06 -7.10 -24.24
CA ARG A 321 1.38 -8.04 -23.34
C ARG A 321 2.15 -9.35 -23.37
N LEU A 322 2.58 -9.84 -22.21
CA LEU A 322 3.42 -11.04 -22.12
C LEU A 322 2.70 -12.23 -21.53
N VAL A 323 1.61 -12.01 -20.80
CA VAL A 323 0.92 -13.08 -20.08
C VAL A 323 -0.55 -13.13 -20.49
N LYS A 324 -1.11 -14.33 -20.50
CA LYS A 324 -2.55 -14.58 -20.65
C LYS A 324 -2.96 -15.75 -19.78
N SER A 325 -4.17 -15.72 -19.24
CA SER A 325 -4.78 -16.91 -18.67
C SER A 325 -5.43 -17.77 -19.76
N THR A 326 -5.21 -19.09 -19.72
CA THR A 326 -5.82 -20.01 -20.69
C THR A 326 -7.24 -20.43 -20.31
N ARG A 327 -7.68 -20.13 -19.07
CA ARG A 327 -9.02 -20.43 -18.57
C ARG A 327 -9.45 -19.39 -17.54
N LEU A 328 -10.63 -18.81 -17.70
CA LEU A 328 -11.22 -17.91 -16.71
C LEU A 328 -11.82 -18.71 -15.54
N PRO A 329 -11.81 -18.16 -14.32
CA PRO A 329 -12.51 -18.76 -13.19
C PRO A 329 -14.04 -18.74 -13.41
N SER A 330 -14.75 -19.67 -12.79
CA SER A 330 -16.20 -19.86 -12.90
C SER A 330 -17.00 -18.69 -12.36
N TYR A 331 -16.43 -17.96 -11.39
CA TYR A 331 -17.04 -16.78 -10.77
C TYR A 331 -16.83 -15.49 -11.57
N GLN A 332 -16.14 -15.52 -12.72
CA GLN A 332 -15.87 -14.35 -13.54
C GLN A 332 -17.17 -13.56 -13.81
N ARG A 333 -17.21 -12.29 -13.42
CA ARG A 333 -18.46 -11.49 -13.44
C ARG A 333 -18.52 -10.54 -14.62
N GLY A 334 -17.40 -9.93 -14.98
CA GLY A 334 -17.28 -9.00 -16.10
C GLY A 334 -16.86 -9.68 -17.41
N ASN A 335 -16.94 -8.92 -18.50
CA ASN A 335 -16.54 -9.35 -19.85
C ASN A 335 -15.02 -9.30 -20.10
N SER A 336 -14.21 -9.13 -19.04
CA SER A 336 -12.75 -9.09 -19.17
C SER A 336 -12.19 -10.48 -19.47
N ASP A 337 -11.16 -10.56 -20.32
CA ASP A 337 -10.36 -11.76 -20.57
C ASP A 337 -9.26 -11.98 -19.52
N ILE A 338 -9.23 -11.15 -18.48
CA ILE A 338 -8.30 -11.21 -17.36
C ILE A 338 -9.05 -11.75 -16.13
N PRO A 339 -8.57 -12.81 -15.48
CA PRO A 339 -9.16 -13.33 -14.25
C PRO A 339 -9.37 -12.26 -13.19
N GLU A 340 -10.60 -12.15 -12.68
CA GLU A 340 -10.99 -11.24 -11.60
C GLU A 340 -10.48 -11.72 -10.23
N ALA A 341 -10.26 -10.76 -9.32
CA ALA A 341 -9.89 -11.07 -7.94
C ALA A 341 -11.03 -11.80 -7.22
N ALA A 342 -10.67 -12.83 -6.47
CA ALA A 342 -11.60 -13.57 -5.63
C ALA A 342 -12.11 -12.71 -4.45
N LYS A 343 -13.40 -12.84 -4.12
CA LYS A 343 -14.09 -12.12 -3.04
C LYS A 343 -14.36 -12.97 -1.80
N ASN A 344 -14.19 -14.29 -1.89
CA ASN A 344 -14.37 -15.21 -0.78
C ASN A 344 -13.37 -16.36 -0.89
N GLU A 345 -13.33 -17.22 0.13
CA GLU A 345 -12.37 -18.31 0.21
C GLU A 345 -12.52 -19.34 -0.91
N ALA A 346 -13.76 -19.69 -1.29
CA ALA A 346 -14.00 -20.65 -2.36
C ALA A 346 -13.50 -20.14 -3.72
N GLU A 347 -13.77 -18.87 -4.03
CA GLU A 347 -13.24 -18.20 -5.23
C GLU A 347 -11.70 -18.15 -5.20
N TRP A 348 -11.08 -17.97 -4.03
CA TRP A 348 -9.61 -17.98 -3.90
C TRP A 348 -9.00 -19.34 -4.23
N TRP A 349 -9.60 -20.43 -3.73
CA TRP A 349 -9.15 -21.78 -4.05
C TRP A 349 -9.24 -22.07 -5.55
N GLU A 350 -10.31 -21.66 -6.21
CA GLU A 350 -10.41 -21.79 -7.67
C GLU A 350 -9.35 -20.95 -8.40
N LEU A 351 -9.18 -19.67 -8.00
CA LEU A 351 -8.24 -18.75 -8.63
C LEU A 351 -6.79 -19.26 -8.55
N MET A 352 -6.44 -19.95 -7.46
CA MET A 352 -5.11 -20.51 -7.24
C MET A 352 -4.69 -21.53 -8.31
N ASP A 353 -5.66 -22.21 -8.92
CA ASP A 353 -5.49 -23.23 -9.96
C ASP A 353 -5.84 -22.72 -11.38
N VAL A 354 -6.07 -21.41 -11.53
CA VAL A 354 -6.20 -20.79 -12.85
C VAL A 354 -4.85 -20.84 -13.57
N PRO A 355 -4.78 -21.40 -14.80
CA PRO A 355 -3.54 -21.49 -15.57
C PRO A 355 -3.19 -20.16 -16.27
N TRP A 356 -1.90 -19.79 -16.20
CA TRP A 356 -1.30 -18.61 -16.81
C TRP A 356 -0.14 -19.01 -17.70
N ILE A 357 -0.05 -18.43 -18.90
CA ILE A 357 0.97 -18.78 -19.89
C ILE A 357 1.61 -17.51 -20.46
N LEU A 358 2.87 -17.62 -20.85
CA LEU A 358 3.55 -16.59 -21.62
C LEU A 358 3.03 -16.58 -23.07
N VAL A 359 2.83 -15.39 -23.65
CA VAL A 359 2.42 -15.18 -25.04
C VAL A 359 3.56 -14.55 -25.86
N GLU A 360 3.59 -14.80 -27.17
CA GLU A 360 4.65 -14.35 -28.11
C GLU A 360 4.45 -12.93 -28.69
#